data_AF-A0A973AFA2-F1
#
_entry.id   AF-A0A973AFA2-F1
#
_cell.length_a   1.000
_cell.length_b   1.000
_cell.length_c   1.000
_cell.angle_alpha   90.00
_cell.angle_beta   90.00
_cell.angle_gamma   90.00
#
_symmetry.space_group_name_H-M   'P 1'
#
loop_
_entity.id
_entity.type
_entity.pdbx_description
1 polymer ?
#
loop_
_entity_poly.entity_id
_entity_poly.type
_entity_poly.pdbx_seq_one_letter_code
_entity_poly.pdbx_strand_id
1 'polypeptide(L)' 'MMANIEVRDTDGKLLHTYQILADGFGTLNTTEHMFEMARRNAIEDELVSKDRADELTFSVAG' A
#
# COMPACT_ATOMS: atom_id res chain seq x y z
N MET A 1 8.52 4.17 12.03
CA MET A 1 9.18 3.01 11.37
C MET A 1 8.96 3.17 9.87
N MET A 2 9.98 2.95 9.04
CA MET A 2 9.82 2.96 7.57
C MET A 2 9.57 1.53 7.09
N ALA A 3 8.50 1.32 6.32
CA ALA A 3 8.23 0.05 5.67
C ALA A 3 8.04 0.27 4.17
N ASN A 4 8.57 -0.66 3.37
CA ASN A 4 8.34 -0.67 1.93
C ASN A 4 7.16 -1.61 1.66
N ILE A 5 6.07 -1.08 1.10
CA ILE A 5 4.87 -1.83 0.77
C ILE A 5 4.83 -2.05 -0.74
N GLU A 6 4.98 -3.30 -1.16
CA GLU A 6 4.74 -3.70 -2.54
C GLU A 6 3.24 -3.74 -2.80
N VAL A 7 2.82 -3.15 -3.92
CA VAL A 7 1.46 -3.17 -4.42
C VAL A 7 1.44 -3.97 -5.72
N ARG A 8 0.63 -5.03 -5.75
CA ARG A 8 0.50 -5.93 -6.90
C ARG A 8 -0.93 -5.96 -7.41
N ASP A 9 -1.09 -6.15 -8.71
CA ASP A 9 -2.39 -6.39 -9.32
C ASP A 9 -2.91 -7.81 -9.07
N THR A 10 -4.08 -8.12 -9.64
CA THR A 10 -4.73 -9.43 -9.62
C THR A 10 -3.90 -10.56 -10.21
N ASP A 11 -3.03 -10.23 -11.15
CA ASP A 11 -2.15 -11.17 -11.85
C ASP A 11 -0.82 -11.36 -11.09
N GLY A 12 -0.67 -10.70 -9.93
CA GLY A 12 0.52 -10.73 -9.09
C GLY A 12 1.67 -9.86 -9.61
N LYS A 13 1.42 -9.05 -10.65
CA LYS A 13 2.41 -8.13 -11.22
C LYS A 13 2.62 -6.96 -10.28
N LEU A 14 3.89 -6.67 -9.98
CA LEU A 14 4.26 -5.50 -9.19
C LEU A 14 3.91 -4.22 -9.96
N LEU A 15 3.03 -3.40 -9.37
CA LEU A 15 2.67 -2.08 -9.88
C LEU A 15 3.65 -1.05 -9.35
N HIS A 16 3.86 -1.05 -8.03
CA HIS A 16 4.73 -0.08 -7.37
C HIS A 16 5.15 -0.56 -5.98
N THR A 17 6.18 0.08 -5.42
CA THR A 17 6.62 -0.12 -4.04
C THR A 17 6.60 1.22 -3.32
N TYR A 18 5.66 1.39 -2.38
CA TYR A 18 5.55 2.62 -1.60
C TYR A 18 6.41 2.54 -0.35
N GLN A 19 7.24 3.56 -0.14
CA GLN A 19 7.88 3.76 1.15
C GLN A 19 6.91 4.49 2.07
N ILE A 20 6.43 3.78 3.09
CA ILE A 20 5.44 4.28 4.02
C ILE A 20 6.10 4.57 5.37
N LEU A 21 5.99 5.84 5.76
CA LEU A 21 6.37 6.34 7.07
C LEU A 21 5.16 6.23 7.98
N ALA A 22 5.20 5.26 8.88
CA ALA A 22 4.20 5.16 9.93
C ALA A 22 4.62 6.12 11.06
N ASP A 23 4.26 7.40 10.92
CA ASP A 23 4.58 8.47 11.86
C ASP A 23 3.27 9.06 12.42
N GLY A 24 2.94 8.64 13.64
CA GLY A 24 1.79 9.11 14.40
C GLY A 24 2.06 8.87 15.88
N PHE A 25 2.19 9.94 16.66
CA PHE A 25 2.30 9.84 18.12
C PHE A 25 1.01 9.19 18.67
N GLY A 26 1.12 7.99 19.25
CA GLY A 26 0.02 7.32 19.94
C GLY A 26 -0.87 6.41 19.08
N THR A 27 -0.61 6.29 17.77
CA THR A 27 -1.33 5.34 16.90
C THR A 27 -0.58 4.01 16.81
N LEU A 28 -1.28 2.90 17.03
CA LEU A 28 -0.75 1.57 16.76
C LEU A 28 -0.60 1.44 15.23
N ASN A 29 0.62 1.63 14.72
CA ASN A 29 0.92 1.49 13.30
C ASN A 29 0.91 0.01 12.92
N THR A 30 -0.25 -0.52 12.55
CA THR A 30 -0.40 -1.88 12.06
C THR A 30 -0.02 -1.97 10.58
N THR A 31 0.34 -3.17 10.13
CA THR A 31 0.56 -3.46 8.72
C THR A 31 -0.67 -3.14 7.86
N GLU A 32 -1.88 -3.35 8.41
CA GLU A 32 -3.13 -3.00 7.75
C GLU A 32 -3.22 -1.49 7.46
N HIS A 33 -2.84 -0.65 8.41
CA HIS A 33 -2.84 0.81 8.20
C HIS A 33 -1.88 1.20 7.08
N MET A 34 -0.71 0.56 7.01
CA MET A 34 0.25 0.79 5.93
C MET A 34 -0.30 0.33 4.57
N PHE A 35 -1.04 -0.78 4.53
CA PHE A 35 -1.70 -1.25 3.30
C PHE A 35 -2.81 -0.32 2.84
N GLU A 36 -3.61 0.22 3.76
CA GLU A 36 -4.62 1.24 3.42
C GLU A 36 -4.00 2.49 2.80
N MET A 37 -2.87 2.95 3.34
CA MET A 37 -2.14 4.09 2.78
C MET A 37 -1.57 3.76 1.39
N ALA A 38 -0.97 2.58 1.21
CA ALA A 38 -0.48 2.14 -0.09
C ALA A 38 -1.61 2.05 -1.14
N ARG A 39 -2.81 1.58 -0.74
CA ARG A 39 -3.98 1.54 -1.60
C ARG A 39 -4.43 2.95 -2.03
N ARG A 40 -4.49 3.91 -1.10
CA ARG A 40 -4.86 5.29 -1.43
C ARG A 40 -3.87 5.90 -2.41
N ASN A 41 -2.57 5.74 -2.17
CA ASN A 41 -1.55 6.24 -3.06
C ASN A 41 -1.67 5.62 -4.46
N ALA A 42 -1.93 4.31 -4.57
CA ALA A 42 -2.11 3.65 -5.87
C ALA A 42 -3.31 4.20 -6.67
N ILE A 43 -4.37 4.66 -5.99
CA ILE A 43 -5.52 5.33 -6.62
C ILE A 43 -5.16 6.76 -7.02
N GLU A 44 -4.51 7.50 -6.11
CA GLU A 44 -4.10 8.90 -6.34
C GLU A 44 -3.07 9.03 -7.46
N ASP A 45 -2.16 8.07 -7.60
CA ASP A 45 -1.18 7.97 -8.67
C ASP A 45 -1.75 7.41 -9.99
N GLU A 46 -3.07 7.18 -10.04
CA GLU A 46 -3.79 6.64 -11.21
C GLU A 46 -3.25 5.27 -11.70
N LEU A 47 -2.54 4.53 -10.84
CA LEU A 47 -2.05 3.17 -11.14
C LEU A 47 -3.18 2.16 -11.20
N VAL A 48 -4.25 2.41 -10.43
CA VAL A 48 -5.46 1.61 -10.41
C VAL A 48 -6.68 2.52 -10.26
N SER A 49 -7.82 2.10 -10.82
CA SER A 49 -9.10 2.76 -10.54
C SER A 49 -9.60 2.43 -9.14
N LYS A 50 -10.40 3.32 -8.55
CA LYS A 50 -10.98 3.11 -7.22
C LYS A 50 -11.76 1.80 -7.12
N ASP A 51 -12.46 1.40 -8.18
CA ASP A 51 -13.26 0.16 -8.23
C ASP A 51 -12.40 -1.12 -8.23
N ARG A 52 -11.14 -1.03 -8.67
CA ARG A 52 -10.20 -2.16 -8.73
C ARG A 52 -9.17 -2.16 -7.60
N ALA A 53 -9.16 -1.11 -6.76
CA ALA A 53 -8.21 -0.97 -5.67
C ALA A 53 -8.40 -2.03 -4.57
N ASP A 54 -9.61 -2.59 -4.45
CA ASP A 54 -9.91 -3.70 -3.56
C ASP A 54 -9.29 -5.04 -4.01
N GLU A 55 -8.98 -5.16 -5.31
CA GLU A 55 -8.36 -6.35 -5.89
C GLU A 55 -6.83 -6.39 -5.69
N LEU A 56 -6.24 -5.29 -5.20
CA LEU A 56 -4.80 -5.19 -5.00
C LEU A 56 -4.32 -6.11 -3.87
N THR A 57 -3.15 -6.71 -4.09
CA THR A 57 -2.43 -7.48 -3.07
C THR A 57 -1.27 -6.65 -2.52
N PHE A 58 -1.06 -6.72 -1.20
CA PHE A 58 -0.05 -5.94 -0.50
C PHE A 58 0.90 -6.85 0.27
N SER A 59 2.20 -6.55 0.19
CA SER A 59 3.23 -7.25 0.96
C SER A 59 4.28 -6.28 1.47
N VAL A 60 4.79 -6.52 2.68
CA VAL A 60 5.95 -5.79 3.19
C VAL A 60 7.20 -6.35 2.54
N ALA A 61 7.96 -5.52 1.83
CA ALA A 61 9.26 -5.90 1.30
C ALA A 61 10.27 -6.03 2.46
N GLY A 62 10.93 -7.18 2.53
CA GLY A 62 11.94 -7.53 3.52
C GLY A 62 13.35 -7.10 3.12
#